data_AF-A0AAW2C9A8-F1
#
_entry.id   AF-A0AAW2C9A8-F1
#
_cell.length_a   1.000
_cell.length_b   1.000
_cell.length_c   1.000
_cell.angle_alpha   90.00
_cell.angle_beta   90.00
_cell.angle_gamma   90.00
#
_symmetry.space_group_name_H-M   'P 1'
#
loop_
_entity.id
_entity.type
_entity.pdbx_description
1 polymer ?
#
loop_
_entity_poly.entity_id
_entity_poly.type
_entity_poly.pdbx_seq_one_letter_code
_entity_poly.pdbx_strand_id
1 'polypeptide(L)'
;MAPLKAPGPDGMPPLFYQNFWSLVGSDVTTSILHYLNTGSLPTPLNHTFITLIPKTKNPERVTEFRPICLCNELYKIFSKVLANRLKRVLPHLISEHQSAFLKGRLITDNILVAFETLHYMKNHTSGKNGFMALKLDMSKEYDRVEWSFLREVMKRMGFNEKWVELVMECVSTVTYSLLINGEPVGNIKPSRGIRQGDPLSPYLFLLCSEGLHRMIKKAADDGEIQGVSICRNGPKLTHLFFADDSLLFCRATTQECQKVLEILSSYERVSGQKLNRDKTSLFFSKSTSIDMQNQIMGALGVSALRQYEAYLGLPAMVGRNKRASFDHLKQRVWKKLQGWEGKLLSQAGREVLIKAVIQEIPTYTMSCFKLPTMLCHDIESLVRKFWWGKRGDRRKVHWVKWDDLCQHKTQGATRSWRGDVIDHVFTPAEAEVVWSLEWSWILDMQGSSVKEIFSHALAENKDVELLAFTGWAVWNRRNRLRFNEIACPLNQLLPLAKERKMEFKSLHPATLKMQHRNQTRWKPPDRDFYKVNYDGAVFEQQGRAGLGVIIRNSNGEVMASMC
;
A
#
# COMPACT_ATOMS: atom_id res chain seq x y z
N MET A 1 13.96 1.63 21.06
CA MET A 1 13.51 2.84 20.31
C MET A 1 14.68 3.31 19.45
N ALA A 2 14.46 4.02 18.34
CA ALA A 2 15.58 4.55 17.55
C ALA A 2 16.35 5.61 18.36
N PRO A 3 17.69 5.58 18.41
CA PRO A 3 18.49 6.38 19.35
C PRO A 3 18.41 7.89 19.11
N LEU A 4 18.38 8.33 17.84
CA LEU A 4 18.47 9.73 17.44
C LEU A 4 17.10 10.40 17.25
N LYS A 5 16.09 9.99 18.00
CA LYS A 5 14.79 10.69 17.99
C LYS A 5 14.86 11.96 18.84
N ALA A 6 14.13 12.98 18.42
CA ALA A 6 14.00 14.23 19.17
C ALA A 6 13.36 13.96 20.55
N PRO A 7 13.91 14.54 21.64
CA PRO A 7 13.39 14.37 22.99
C PRO A 7 12.09 15.15 23.20
N GLY A 8 11.41 14.84 24.31
CA GLY A 8 10.33 15.66 24.85
C GLY A 8 10.84 16.82 25.72
N PRO A 9 9.95 17.41 26.54
CA PRO A 9 10.28 18.49 27.47
C PRO A 9 11.46 18.24 28.43
N ASP A 10 11.72 16.99 28.79
CA ASP A 10 12.84 16.61 29.67
C ASP A 10 14.22 16.73 28.99
N GLY A 11 14.27 16.92 27.68
CA GLY A 11 15.50 17.04 26.91
C GLY A 11 16.29 15.73 26.77
N MET A 12 15.77 14.59 27.26
CA MET A 12 16.50 13.33 27.31
C MET A 12 16.15 12.43 26.11
N PRO A 13 17.03 12.28 25.11
CA PRO A 13 16.74 11.45 23.94
C PRO A 13 16.85 9.96 24.26
N PRO A 14 16.31 9.05 23.42
CA PRO A 14 16.42 7.61 23.64
C PRO A 14 17.85 7.09 23.74
N LEU A 15 18.81 7.77 23.09
CA LEU A 15 20.24 7.46 23.18
C LEU A 15 20.78 7.56 24.61
N PHE A 16 20.31 8.53 25.41
CA PHE A 16 20.70 8.66 26.82
C PHE A 16 20.35 7.39 27.60
N TYR A 17 19.09 6.95 27.53
CA TYR A 17 18.62 5.75 28.22
C TYR A 17 19.33 4.47 27.74
N GLN A 18 19.71 4.40 26.46
CA GLN A 18 20.43 3.24 25.92
C GLN A 18 21.87 3.16 26.44
N ASN A 19 22.57 4.29 26.47
CA ASN A 19 23.97 4.35 26.91
C ASN A 19 24.12 4.20 28.42
N PHE A 20 23.19 4.78 29.18
CA PHE A 20 23.26 4.81 30.65
C PHE A 20 22.29 3.81 31.31
N TRP A 21 21.81 2.80 30.57
CA TRP A 21 20.84 1.83 31.08
C TRP A 21 21.32 1.09 32.34
N SER A 22 22.62 0.81 32.44
CA SER A 22 23.22 0.18 33.63
C SER A 22 23.08 1.04 34.89
N LEU A 23 22.95 2.36 34.75
CA LEU A 23 22.81 3.30 35.86
C LEU A 23 21.34 3.60 36.15
N VAL A 24 20.54 3.93 35.12
CA VAL A 24 19.16 4.41 35.31
C VAL A 24 18.10 3.32 35.17
N GLY A 25 18.46 2.13 34.69
CA GLY A 25 17.51 1.09 34.30
C GLY A 25 16.64 0.58 35.44
N SER A 26 17.19 0.47 36.66
CA SER A 26 16.44 0.09 37.86
C SER A 26 15.36 1.11 38.21
N ASP A 27 15.71 2.39 38.17
CA ASP A 27 14.83 3.49 38.57
C ASP A 27 13.73 3.69 37.54
N VAL A 28 14.09 3.63 36.26
CA VAL A 28 13.13 3.65 35.15
C VAL A 28 12.15 2.50 35.28
N THR A 29 12.64 1.26 35.50
CA THR A 29 11.76 0.09 35.62
C THR A 29 10.81 0.22 36.81
N THR A 30 11.33 0.60 37.98
CA THR A 30 10.55 0.78 39.21
C THR A 30 9.49 1.86 39.02
N SER A 31 9.85 2.99 38.41
CA SER A 31 8.92 4.08 38.11
C SER A 31 7.80 3.63 37.16
N ILE A 32 8.15 2.97 36.05
CA ILE A 32 7.15 2.52 35.06
C ILE A 32 6.21 1.48 35.68
N LEU A 33 6.73 0.54 36.48
CA LEU A 33 5.90 -0.43 37.20
C LEU A 33 4.98 0.25 38.22
N HIS A 34 5.49 1.25 38.94
CA HIS A 34 4.69 2.04 39.87
C HIS A 34 3.51 2.71 39.15
N TYR A 35 3.74 3.37 38.01
CA TYR A 35 2.68 4.02 37.23
C TYR A 35 1.65 3.01 36.70
N LEU A 36 2.11 1.85 36.23
CA LEU A 36 1.24 0.77 35.74
C LEU A 36 0.34 0.18 36.84
N ASN A 37 0.84 0.11 38.08
CA ASN A 37 0.11 -0.47 39.20
C ASN A 37 -0.80 0.54 39.90
N THR A 38 -0.40 1.80 39.99
CA THR A 38 -1.16 2.86 40.66
C THR A 38 -2.21 3.51 39.76
N GLY A 39 -1.99 3.51 38.44
CA GLY A 39 -2.86 4.22 37.51
C GLY A 39 -2.63 5.74 37.49
N SER A 40 -1.57 6.24 38.12
CA SER A 40 -1.27 7.68 38.20
C SER A 40 0.07 7.99 37.55
N LEU A 41 0.08 8.97 36.66
CA LEU A 41 1.27 9.44 35.96
C LEU A 41 1.67 10.83 36.51
N PRO A 42 2.97 11.08 36.79
CA PRO A 42 3.40 12.41 37.19
C PRO A 42 3.05 13.47 36.15
N THR A 43 2.44 14.58 36.58
CA THR A 43 2.02 15.67 35.68
C THR A 43 3.14 16.17 34.75
N PRO A 44 4.39 16.39 35.21
CA PRO A 44 5.47 16.84 34.32
C PRO A 44 5.81 15.80 33.25
N LEU A 45 5.62 14.51 33.54
CA LEU A 45 5.93 13.44 32.63
C LEU A 45 4.94 13.40 31.45
N ASN A 46 3.68 13.76 31.69
CA ASN A 46 2.65 13.83 30.64
C ASN A 46 2.68 15.16 29.85
N HIS A 47 3.49 16.14 30.24
CA HIS A 47 3.68 17.36 29.45
C HIS A 47 4.36 17.03 28.11
N THR A 48 3.92 17.67 27.02
CA THR A 48 4.32 17.30 25.66
C THR A 48 4.54 18.55 24.82
N PHE A 49 5.62 18.60 24.05
CA PHE A 49 5.81 19.67 23.06
C PHE A 49 5.12 19.34 21.75
N ILE A 50 4.50 20.34 21.11
CA ILE A 50 3.95 20.22 19.76
C ILE A 50 4.85 20.99 18.80
N THR A 51 5.43 20.28 17.84
CA THR A 51 6.15 20.88 16.72
C THR A 51 5.30 20.84 15.45
N LEU A 52 5.41 21.87 14.61
CA LEU A 52 4.63 22.00 13.38
C LEU A 52 5.48 21.61 12.17
N ILE A 53 5.11 20.54 11.49
CA ILE A 53 5.77 20.10 10.25
C ILE A 53 4.97 20.60 9.04
N PRO A 54 5.57 21.38 8.12
CA PRO A 54 4.91 21.79 6.87
C PRO A 54 4.45 20.59 6.03
N LYS A 55 3.18 20.60 5.59
CA LYS A 55 2.64 19.64 4.59
C LYS A 55 2.93 20.10 3.17
N THR A 56 3.02 21.40 2.95
CA THR A 56 3.31 22.05 1.67
C THR A 56 4.64 22.80 1.75
N LYS A 57 5.20 23.20 0.60
CA LYS A 57 6.52 23.85 0.53
C LYS A 57 6.53 25.22 1.22
N ASN A 58 5.48 26.00 1.00
CA ASN A 58 5.30 27.34 1.55
C ASN A 58 3.95 27.37 2.25
N PRO A 59 3.87 26.96 3.53
CA PRO A 59 2.62 26.97 4.27
C PRO A 59 2.27 28.42 4.68
N GLU A 60 1.07 28.86 4.34
CA GLU A 60 0.49 30.16 4.72
C GLU A 60 -0.60 30.01 5.79
N ARG A 61 -1.18 28.81 5.90
CA ARG A 61 -2.29 28.53 6.83
C ARG A 61 -1.93 27.44 7.83
N VAL A 62 -2.45 27.55 9.06
CA VAL A 62 -2.27 26.54 10.13
C VAL A 62 -2.70 25.13 9.68
N THR A 63 -3.72 25.02 8.81
CA THR A 63 -4.22 23.74 8.27
C THR A 63 -3.17 23.01 7.40
N GLU A 64 -2.19 23.74 6.88
CA GLU A 64 -1.09 23.22 6.06
C GLU A 64 0.08 22.71 6.90
N PHE A 65 0.00 22.83 8.23
CA PHE A 65 0.93 22.19 9.14
C PHE A 65 0.35 20.89 9.68
N ARG A 66 1.24 19.94 9.98
CA ARG A 66 0.95 18.72 10.74
C ARG A 66 1.56 18.87 12.14
N PRO A 67 0.75 18.91 13.20
CA PRO A 67 1.27 18.93 14.56
C PRO A 67 1.85 17.54 14.90
N ILE A 68 3.06 17.50 15.45
CA ILE A 68 3.69 16.29 15.96
C ILE A 68 4.00 16.49 17.45
N CYS A 69 3.59 15.52 18.24
CA CYS A 69 3.80 15.47 19.68
C CYS A 69 5.17 14.88 20.02
N LEU A 70 6.02 15.67 20.65
CA LEU A 70 7.28 15.28 21.26
C LEU A 70 7.04 15.01 22.74
N CYS A 71 6.70 13.76 23.05
CA CYS A 71 6.46 13.31 24.42
C CYS A 71 7.78 12.98 25.11
N ASN A 72 7.85 13.09 26.44
CA ASN A 72 8.99 12.60 27.21
C ASN A 72 9.25 11.11 26.99
N GLU A 73 10.50 10.72 27.12
CA GLU A 73 10.96 9.38 26.73
C GLU A 73 10.47 8.33 27.73
N LEU A 74 10.45 8.67 29.03
CA LEU A 74 9.83 7.85 30.08
C LEU A 74 8.35 7.62 29.82
N TYR A 75 7.61 8.64 29.37
CA TYR A 75 6.20 8.49 29.00
C TYR A 75 6.06 7.56 27.79
N LYS A 76 6.92 7.71 26.78
CA LYS A 76 6.93 6.82 25.61
C LYS A 76 7.21 5.37 26.02
N ILE A 77 8.05 5.10 27.02
CA ILE A 77 8.25 3.73 27.55
C ILE A 77 6.93 3.21 28.13
N PHE A 78 6.28 3.98 29.01
CA PHE A 78 5.01 3.61 29.63
C PHE A 78 3.91 3.34 28.58
N SER A 79 3.66 4.30 27.69
CA SER A 79 2.72 4.17 26.58
C SER A 79 3.07 2.98 25.67
N LYS A 80 4.36 2.73 25.42
CA LYS A 80 4.79 1.58 24.61
C LYS A 80 4.47 0.24 25.27
N VAL A 81 4.56 0.13 26.60
CA VAL A 81 4.13 -1.07 27.34
C VAL A 81 2.64 -1.29 27.13
N LEU A 82 1.82 -0.25 27.27
CA LEU A 82 0.38 -0.34 27.02
C LEU A 82 0.08 -0.74 25.56
N ALA A 83 0.72 -0.07 24.60
CA ALA A 83 0.57 -0.35 23.18
C ALA A 83 0.95 -1.81 22.84
N ASN A 84 2.02 -2.33 23.43
CA ASN A 84 2.45 -3.71 23.20
C ASN A 84 1.48 -4.74 23.79
N ARG A 85 0.81 -4.44 24.91
CA ARG A 85 -0.24 -5.30 25.48
C ARG A 85 -1.50 -5.23 24.63
N LEU A 86 -1.95 -4.03 24.25
CA LEU A 86 -3.11 -3.81 23.37
C LEU A 86 -2.94 -4.54 22.04
N LYS A 87 -1.74 -4.49 21.44
CA LYS A 87 -1.42 -5.14 20.17
C LYS A 87 -1.70 -6.64 20.14
N ARG A 88 -1.66 -7.33 21.29
CA ARG A 88 -1.95 -8.77 21.37
C ARG A 88 -3.43 -9.08 21.16
N VAL A 89 -4.31 -8.17 21.59
CA VAL A 89 -5.77 -8.36 21.49
C VAL A 89 -6.38 -7.70 20.26
N LEU A 90 -5.73 -6.68 19.69
CA LEU A 90 -6.23 -5.94 18.52
C LEU A 90 -6.71 -6.82 17.35
N PRO A 91 -6.03 -7.91 16.94
CA PRO A 91 -6.50 -8.74 15.83
C PRO A 91 -7.90 -9.34 16.04
N HIS A 92 -8.31 -9.53 17.29
CA HIS A 92 -9.63 -10.07 17.66
C HIS A 92 -10.70 -8.98 17.82
N LEU A 93 -10.27 -7.73 17.99
CA LEU A 93 -11.17 -6.59 18.22
C LEU A 93 -11.46 -5.81 16.94
N ILE A 94 -10.45 -5.69 16.07
CA ILE A 94 -10.51 -4.86 14.87
C ILE A 94 -10.88 -5.69 13.66
N SER A 95 -11.97 -5.27 13.01
CA SER A 95 -12.50 -5.89 11.81
C SER A 95 -11.49 -5.99 10.67
N GLU A 96 -11.58 -7.03 9.83
CA GLU A 96 -10.73 -7.25 8.66
C GLU A 96 -10.81 -6.10 7.64
N HIS A 97 -11.90 -5.34 7.65
CA HIS A 97 -12.09 -4.15 6.82
C HIS A 97 -11.11 -3.00 7.14
N GLN A 98 -10.39 -3.06 8.26
CA GLN A 98 -9.37 -2.07 8.64
C GLN A 98 -7.96 -2.62 8.41
N SER A 99 -7.27 -2.13 7.39
CA SER A 99 -5.95 -2.66 7.01
C SER A 99 -4.77 -1.91 7.63
N ALA A 100 -4.98 -0.77 8.29
CA ALA A 100 -3.88 0.04 8.83
C ALA A 100 -3.40 -0.40 10.22
N PHE A 101 -2.11 -0.18 10.48
CA PHE A 101 -1.41 -0.31 11.79
C PHE A 101 -1.43 -1.69 12.46
N LEU A 102 -2.04 -2.70 11.86
CA LEU A 102 -2.08 -4.07 12.36
C LEU A 102 -1.00 -4.95 11.74
N LYS A 103 -0.39 -5.82 12.54
CA LYS A 103 0.65 -6.74 12.06
C LYS A 103 0.02 -7.75 11.11
N GLY A 104 0.62 -7.96 9.94
CA GLY A 104 0.18 -8.96 8.97
C GLY A 104 -0.87 -8.48 7.97
N ARG A 105 -1.37 -7.24 8.10
CA ARG A 105 -2.24 -6.61 7.09
C ARG A 105 -1.41 -5.71 6.20
N LEU A 106 -1.39 -5.97 4.89
CA LEU A 106 -0.61 -5.18 3.95
C LEU A 106 -1.48 -4.08 3.35
N ILE A 107 -0.87 -2.91 3.12
CA ILE A 107 -1.53 -1.81 2.40
C ILE A 107 -1.94 -2.21 0.98
N THR A 108 -1.18 -3.13 0.37
CA THR A 108 -1.41 -3.67 -0.97
C THR A 108 -2.74 -4.39 -1.08
N ASP A 109 -3.15 -5.12 -0.03
CA ASP A 109 -4.39 -5.90 -0.05
C ASP A 109 -5.59 -4.96 -0.18
N ASN A 110 -5.59 -3.87 0.59
CA ASN A 110 -6.63 -2.84 0.54
C ASN A 110 -6.66 -2.14 -0.84
N ILE A 111 -5.49 -1.79 -1.39
CA ILE A 111 -5.38 -1.22 -2.73
C ILE A 111 -5.99 -2.16 -3.78
N LEU A 112 -5.65 -3.45 -3.75
CA LEU A 112 -6.11 -4.42 -4.73
C LEU A 112 -7.63 -4.58 -4.68
N VAL A 113 -8.21 -4.75 -3.49
CA VAL A 113 -9.67 -4.88 -3.31
C VAL A 113 -10.38 -3.60 -3.77
N ALA A 114 -9.88 -2.43 -3.40
CA ALA A 114 -10.44 -1.15 -3.84
C ALA A 114 -10.37 -1.02 -5.37
N PHE A 115 -9.22 -1.33 -5.96
CA PHE A 115 -9.00 -1.21 -7.39
C PHE A 115 -9.90 -2.14 -8.21
N GLU A 116 -9.98 -3.43 -7.84
CA GLU A 116 -10.84 -4.40 -8.52
C GLU A 116 -12.33 -4.02 -8.40
N THR A 117 -12.75 -3.54 -7.23
CA THR A 117 -14.14 -3.10 -7.01
C THR A 117 -14.48 -1.87 -7.86
N LEU A 118 -13.61 -0.87 -7.87
CA LEU A 118 -13.78 0.34 -8.68
C LEU A 118 -13.73 0.02 -10.19
N HIS A 119 -12.86 -0.90 -10.60
CA HIS A 119 -12.78 -1.37 -11.99
C HIS A 119 -14.07 -2.08 -12.41
N TYR A 120 -14.59 -2.98 -11.56
CA TYR A 120 -15.87 -3.64 -11.78
C TYR A 120 -17.01 -2.63 -11.95
N MET A 121 -17.14 -1.67 -11.02
CA MET A 121 -18.17 -0.62 -11.09
C MET A 121 -18.09 0.21 -12.38
N LYS A 122 -16.89 0.48 -12.88
CA LYS A 122 -16.70 1.20 -14.14
C LYS A 122 -17.14 0.41 -15.38
N ASN A 123 -16.99 -0.91 -15.36
CA ASN A 123 -17.39 -1.75 -16.48
C ASN A 123 -18.82 -2.28 -16.33
N HIS A 124 -19.46 -2.03 -15.19
CA HIS A 124 -20.83 -2.40 -14.94
C HIS A 124 -21.79 -1.48 -15.73
N THR A 125 -22.27 -1.99 -16.87
CA THR A 125 -23.16 -1.29 -17.80
C THR A 125 -24.59 -1.85 -17.82
N SER A 126 -24.86 -2.93 -17.08
CA SER A 126 -26.16 -3.63 -17.11
C SER A 126 -26.69 -3.88 -15.71
N GLY A 127 -27.96 -3.56 -15.48
CA GLY A 127 -28.63 -3.70 -14.18
C GLY A 127 -29.59 -2.53 -13.92
N LYS A 128 -30.63 -2.76 -13.10
CA LYS A 128 -31.63 -1.72 -12.75
C LYS A 128 -31.06 -0.63 -11.84
N ASN A 129 -30.08 -0.96 -11.00
CA ASN A 129 -29.49 -0.06 -10.01
C ASN A 129 -27.99 0.09 -10.27
N GLY A 130 -27.50 1.33 -10.31
CA GLY A 130 -26.07 1.63 -10.30
C GLY A 130 -25.44 1.49 -8.91
N PHE A 131 -24.12 1.63 -8.84
CA PHE A 131 -23.33 1.64 -7.62
C PHE A 131 -22.63 2.98 -7.43
N MET A 132 -22.34 3.32 -6.18
CA MET A 132 -21.49 4.45 -5.81
C MET A 132 -20.42 4.05 -4.81
N ALA A 133 -19.27 4.74 -4.89
CA ALA A 133 -18.19 4.65 -3.94
C ALA A 133 -17.88 6.05 -3.40
N LEU A 134 -17.76 6.17 -2.09
CA LEU A 134 -17.43 7.42 -1.40
C LEU A 134 -16.03 7.27 -0.81
N LYS A 135 -15.11 8.15 -1.22
CA LYS A 135 -13.83 8.31 -0.53
C LYS A 135 -13.97 9.41 0.50
N LEU A 136 -13.92 9.02 1.77
CA LEU A 136 -14.00 9.90 2.92
C LEU A 136 -12.58 10.33 3.34
N ASP A 137 -12.42 11.60 3.70
CA ASP A 137 -11.23 12.16 4.38
C ASP A 137 -11.73 12.74 5.71
N MET A 138 -11.28 12.25 6.86
CA MET A 138 -11.67 12.86 8.13
C MET A 138 -10.72 14.02 8.43
N SER A 139 -11.29 15.14 8.86
CA SER A 139 -10.53 16.34 9.19
C SER A 139 -9.87 16.19 10.55
N LYS A 140 -8.55 16.40 10.63
CA LYS A 140 -7.78 16.47 11.89
C LYS A 140 -8.08 15.30 12.84
N GLU A 141 -7.92 14.08 12.33
CA GLU A 141 -8.55 12.91 12.93
C GLU A 141 -8.05 12.54 14.32
N TYR A 142 -6.78 12.80 14.60
CA TYR A 142 -6.20 12.62 15.93
C TYR A 142 -6.67 13.73 16.90
N ASP A 143 -6.74 14.97 16.44
CA ASP A 143 -7.04 16.15 17.29
C ASP A 143 -8.51 16.22 17.72
N ARG A 144 -9.40 15.50 17.04
CA ARG A 144 -10.86 15.61 17.21
C ARG A 144 -11.51 14.49 18.01
N VAL A 145 -10.78 13.43 18.36
CA VAL A 145 -11.35 12.28 19.08
C VAL A 145 -11.89 12.71 20.44
N GLU A 146 -13.19 12.57 20.65
CA GLU A 146 -13.81 12.82 21.96
C GLU A 146 -13.44 11.72 22.96
N TRP A 147 -12.95 12.13 24.12
CA TRP A 147 -12.45 11.23 25.16
C TRP A 147 -13.55 10.38 25.78
N SER A 148 -14.76 10.94 25.94
CA SER A 148 -15.92 10.22 26.42
C SER A 148 -16.29 9.06 25.47
N PHE A 149 -16.25 9.31 24.16
CA PHE A 149 -16.49 8.28 23.16
C PHE A 149 -15.44 7.17 23.20
N LEU A 150 -14.16 7.52 23.23
CA LEU A 150 -13.07 6.54 23.33
C LEU A 150 -13.21 5.67 24.59
N ARG A 151 -13.51 6.29 25.73
CA ARG A 151 -13.76 5.59 27.01
C ARG A 151 -14.92 4.60 26.87
N GLU A 152 -16.07 5.03 26.37
CA GLU A 152 -17.25 4.18 26.21
C GLU A 152 -17.03 3.05 25.20
N VAL A 153 -16.31 3.30 24.10
CA VAL A 153 -15.95 2.25 23.13
C VAL A 153 -15.12 1.15 23.80
N MET A 154 -14.10 1.51 24.58
CA MET A 154 -13.30 0.52 25.32
C MET A 154 -14.14 -0.26 26.33
N LYS A 155 -15.04 0.42 27.07
CA LYS A 155 -15.96 -0.26 28.01
C LYS A 155 -16.87 -1.25 27.29
N ARG A 156 -17.48 -0.85 26.16
CA ARG A 156 -18.35 -1.71 25.36
C ARG A 156 -17.63 -2.88 24.70
N MET A 157 -16.33 -2.73 24.41
CA MET A 157 -15.47 -3.83 23.95
C MET A 157 -15.05 -4.79 25.07
N GLY A 158 -15.44 -4.52 26.32
CA GLY A 158 -15.16 -5.40 27.47
C GLY A 158 -13.76 -5.22 28.07
N PHE A 159 -13.09 -4.09 27.82
CA PHE A 159 -11.83 -3.79 28.51
C PHE A 159 -12.08 -3.61 30.02
N ASN A 160 -11.15 -4.13 30.82
CA ASN A 160 -11.21 -3.96 32.28
C ASN A 160 -11.14 -2.47 32.67
N GLU A 161 -11.90 -2.05 33.67
CA GLU A 161 -11.97 -0.65 34.11
C GLU A 161 -10.59 -0.07 34.44
N LYS A 162 -9.71 -0.83 35.10
CA LYS A 162 -8.34 -0.37 35.41
C LYS A 162 -7.53 -0.09 34.15
N TRP A 163 -7.72 -0.88 33.10
CA TRP A 163 -7.09 -0.65 31.81
C TRP A 163 -7.62 0.62 31.14
N VAL A 164 -8.93 0.81 31.18
CA VAL A 164 -9.58 2.01 30.66
C VAL A 164 -9.03 3.24 31.38
N GLU A 165 -8.96 3.24 32.71
CA GLU A 165 -8.41 4.38 33.46
C GLU A 165 -6.94 4.63 33.15
N LEU A 166 -6.10 3.60 33.01
CA LEU A 166 -4.69 3.78 32.59
C LEU A 166 -4.55 4.47 31.23
N VAL A 167 -5.39 4.07 30.26
CA VAL A 167 -5.40 4.69 28.93
C VAL A 167 -5.93 6.13 29.02
N MET A 168 -7.00 6.34 29.81
CA MET A 168 -7.58 7.66 29.98
C MET A 168 -6.62 8.62 30.69
N GLU A 169 -5.87 8.15 31.69
CA GLU A 169 -4.80 8.91 32.34
C GLU A 169 -3.75 9.38 31.31
N CYS A 170 -3.40 8.55 30.32
CA CYS A 170 -2.50 8.99 29.26
C CYS A 170 -3.09 10.16 28.46
N VAL A 171 -4.34 10.05 28.03
CA VAL A 171 -4.91 10.97 27.03
C VAL A 171 -5.56 12.21 27.65
N SER A 172 -6.14 12.13 28.86
CA SER A 172 -6.91 13.23 29.45
C SER A 172 -6.13 14.16 30.37
N THR A 173 -4.99 13.71 30.92
CA THR A 173 -4.17 14.56 31.82
C THR A 173 -3.00 15.24 31.12
N VAL A 174 -2.87 15.04 29.80
CA VAL A 174 -1.81 15.63 28.97
C VAL A 174 -1.91 17.16 28.95
N THR A 175 -0.76 17.82 28.90
CA THR A 175 -0.66 19.27 28.68
C THR A 175 0.34 19.54 27.57
N TYR A 176 0.14 20.63 26.81
CA TYR A 176 0.97 20.94 25.64
C TYR A 176 1.60 22.33 25.69
N SER A 177 2.81 22.44 25.16
CA SER A 177 3.39 23.73 24.74
C SER A 177 3.74 23.67 23.26
N LEU A 178 3.50 24.76 22.53
CA LEU A 178 3.83 24.85 21.10
C LEU A 178 5.30 25.26 20.96
N LEU A 179 6.08 24.54 20.15
CA LEU A 179 7.44 24.96 19.82
C LEU A 179 7.40 25.98 18.68
N ILE A 180 7.64 27.24 19.00
CA ILE A 180 7.73 28.34 18.04
C ILE A 180 9.19 28.78 17.99
N ASN A 181 9.83 28.60 16.82
CA ASN A 181 11.26 28.90 16.62
C ASN A 181 12.20 28.18 17.61
N GLY A 182 11.80 27.02 18.11
CA GLY A 182 12.58 26.22 19.07
C GLY A 182 12.22 26.49 20.54
N GLU A 183 11.50 27.56 20.83
CA GLU A 183 11.10 27.92 22.19
C GLU A 183 9.68 27.42 22.52
N PRO A 184 9.44 26.83 23.71
CA PRO A 184 8.12 26.41 24.15
C PRO A 184 7.26 27.62 24.52
N VAL A 185 6.10 27.75 23.88
CA VAL A 185 5.15 28.84 24.10
C VAL A 185 3.79 28.30 24.54
N GLY A 186 3.24 28.92 25.59
CA GLY A 186 1.91 28.63 26.13
C GLY A 186 1.85 27.33 26.93
N ASN A 187 0.70 27.08 27.55
CA ASN A 187 0.39 25.85 28.25
C ASN A 187 -1.08 25.49 27.99
N ILE A 188 -1.29 24.61 27.01
CA ILE A 188 -2.60 24.22 26.51
C ILE A 188 -3.04 22.95 27.24
N LYS A 189 -4.20 23.00 27.88
CA LYS A 189 -4.91 21.83 28.40
C LYS A 189 -5.97 21.42 27.39
N PRO A 190 -5.79 20.33 26.63
CA PRO A 190 -6.80 19.88 25.68
C PRO A 190 -8.03 19.34 26.43
N SER A 191 -9.18 19.34 25.75
CA SER A 191 -10.40 18.66 26.19
C SER A 191 -10.73 17.41 25.37
N ARG A 192 -9.98 17.18 24.29
CA ARG A 192 -10.16 16.08 23.33
C ARG A 192 -8.89 15.86 22.51
N GLY A 193 -8.90 14.78 21.74
CA GLY A 193 -7.86 14.39 20.82
C GLY A 193 -6.82 13.47 21.43
N ILE A 194 -6.00 12.88 20.57
CA ILE A 194 -4.94 11.93 20.91
C ILE A 194 -3.63 12.36 20.24
N ARG A 195 -2.50 12.02 20.86
CA ARG A 195 -1.19 12.54 20.44
C ARG A 195 -0.69 11.94 19.14
N GLN A 196 -0.39 12.77 18.14
CA GLN A 196 0.29 12.33 16.92
C GLN A 196 1.80 12.18 17.15
N GLY A 197 2.27 10.93 17.29
CA GLY A 197 3.69 10.62 17.60
C GLY A 197 3.86 9.74 18.85
N ASP A 198 2.78 9.55 19.60
CA ASP A 198 2.70 8.64 20.73
C ASP A 198 2.54 7.18 20.26
N PRO A 199 3.30 6.20 20.81
CA PRO A 199 3.16 4.78 20.45
C PRO A 199 1.77 4.17 20.63
N LEU A 200 0.95 4.68 21.56
CA LEU A 200 -0.37 4.14 21.88
C LEU A 200 -1.48 4.70 20.96
N SER A 201 -1.39 5.99 20.61
CA SER A 201 -2.43 6.71 19.87
C SER A 201 -2.91 6.03 18.57
N PRO A 202 -2.03 5.47 17.69
CA PRO A 202 -2.51 4.81 16.47
C PRO A 202 -3.46 3.66 16.76
N TYR A 203 -3.29 2.94 17.86
CA TYR A 203 -4.13 1.82 18.24
C TYR A 203 -5.45 2.27 18.87
N LEU A 204 -5.44 3.34 19.67
CA LEU A 204 -6.66 3.95 20.18
C LEU A 204 -7.52 4.51 19.04
N PHE A 205 -6.87 5.08 18.02
CA PHE A 205 -7.55 5.51 16.81
C PHE A 205 -8.28 4.36 16.11
N LEU A 206 -7.67 3.17 16.04
CA LEU A 206 -8.34 1.99 15.48
C LEU A 206 -9.60 1.63 16.26
N LEU A 207 -9.56 1.68 17.59
CA LEU A 207 -10.74 1.42 18.43
C LEU A 207 -11.87 2.42 18.13
N CYS A 208 -11.55 3.70 17.99
CA CYS A 208 -12.53 4.71 17.58
C CYS A 208 -13.14 4.39 16.21
N SER A 209 -12.29 4.07 15.22
CA SER A 209 -12.73 3.75 13.85
C SER A 209 -13.60 2.49 13.77
N GLU A 210 -13.41 1.54 14.68
CA GLU A 210 -14.24 0.34 14.81
C GLU A 210 -15.69 0.71 15.15
N GLY A 211 -15.94 1.83 15.84
CA GLY A 211 -17.29 2.35 16.05
C GLY A 211 -18.02 2.62 14.73
N LEU A 212 -17.37 3.28 13.77
CA LEU A 212 -17.94 3.52 12.44
C LEU A 212 -18.15 2.22 11.67
N HIS A 213 -17.17 1.30 11.72
CA HIS A 213 -17.30 -0.04 11.14
C HIS A 213 -18.58 -0.72 11.62
N ARG A 214 -18.84 -0.73 12.94
CA ARG A 214 -20.00 -1.40 13.53
C ARG A 214 -21.32 -0.76 13.12
N MET A 215 -21.38 0.56 12.97
CA MET A 215 -22.58 1.25 12.49
C MET A 215 -22.90 0.89 11.03
N ILE A 216 -21.88 0.86 10.16
CA ILE A 216 -22.04 0.46 8.75
C ILE A 216 -22.41 -1.02 8.66
N LYS A 217 -21.73 -1.87 9.44
CA LYS A 217 -22.00 -3.31 9.45
C LYS A 217 -23.43 -3.60 9.90
N LYS A 218 -23.91 -2.93 10.94
CA LYS A 218 -25.31 -3.06 11.37
C LYS A 218 -26.29 -2.70 10.25
N ALA A 219 -26.10 -1.55 9.60
CA ALA A 219 -26.95 -1.17 8.47
C ALA A 219 -26.88 -2.16 7.30
N ALA A 220 -25.74 -2.83 7.12
CA ALA A 220 -25.60 -3.87 6.11
C ALA A 220 -26.30 -5.18 6.50
N ASP A 221 -26.19 -5.60 7.76
CA ASP A 221 -26.85 -6.78 8.31
C ASP A 221 -28.39 -6.59 8.33
N ASP A 222 -28.86 -5.36 8.59
CA ASP A 222 -30.27 -4.95 8.54
C ASP A 222 -30.80 -4.77 7.09
N GLY A 223 -29.93 -4.88 6.08
CA GLY A 223 -30.29 -4.78 4.67
C GLY A 223 -30.49 -3.35 4.14
N GLU A 224 -30.21 -2.34 4.95
CA GLU A 224 -30.30 -0.92 4.60
C GLU A 224 -29.13 -0.46 3.69
N ILE A 225 -27.99 -1.16 3.74
CA ILE A 225 -26.84 -0.96 2.85
C ILE A 225 -26.43 -2.30 2.24
N GLN A 226 -26.53 -2.45 0.92
CA GLN A 226 -26.20 -3.74 0.30
C GLN A 226 -24.72 -3.92 -0.02
N GLY A 227 -23.96 -2.84 -0.16
CA GLY A 227 -22.58 -2.90 -0.63
C GLY A 227 -22.44 -3.27 -2.11
N VAL A 228 -21.23 -3.61 -2.51
CA VAL A 228 -20.87 -4.02 -3.89
C VAL A 228 -20.30 -5.44 -3.86
N SER A 229 -20.73 -6.28 -4.81
CA SER A 229 -20.14 -7.60 -5.02
C SER A 229 -19.73 -7.73 -6.49
N ILE A 230 -18.52 -8.23 -6.73
CA ILE A 230 -17.90 -8.31 -8.06
C ILE A 230 -18.44 -9.54 -8.83
N CYS A 231 -18.82 -10.61 -8.13
CA CYS A 231 -19.33 -11.85 -8.72
C CYS A 231 -20.63 -12.32 -8.07
N ARG A 232 -21.43 -13.13 -8.80
CA ARG A 232 -22.63 -13.75 -8.25
C ARG A 232 -22.22 -14.69 -7.11
N ASN A 233 -22.61 -14.36 -5.88
CA ASN A 233 -22.21 -15.01 -4.61
C ASN A 233 -20.84 -14.58 -4.04
N GLY A 234 -20.21 -13.54 -4.57
CA GLY A 234 -19.02 -12.95 -3.97
C GLY A 234 -19.33 -12.19 -2.68
N PRO A 235 -18.32 -11.96 -1.82
CA PRO A 235 -18.49 -11.17 -0.60
C PRO A 235 -19.00 -9.77 -0.94
N LYS A 236 -19.93 -9.27 -0.13
CA LYS A 236 -20.46 -7.91 -0.25
C LYS A 236 -19.52 -6.95 0.46
N LEU A 237 -18.83 -6.13 -0.31
CA LEU A 237 -17.96 -5.09 0.20
C LEU A 237 -18.76 -3.82 0.47
N THR A 238 -18.81 -3.39 1.73
CA THR A 238 -19.46 -2.13 2.14
C THR A 238 -18.45 -1.03 2.40
N HIS A 239 -17.25 -1.36 2.87
CA HIS A 239 -16.21 -0.38 3.15
C HIS A 239 -14.82 -0.99 3.26
N LEU A 240 -13.82 -0.13 3.09
CA LEU A 240 -12.40 -0.38 3.30
C LEU A 240 -11.79 0.79 4.06
N PHE A 241 -11.20 0.50 5.21
CA PHE A 241 -10.52 1.50 6.03
C PHE A 241 -9.01 1.31 5.98
N PHE A 242 -8.31 2.43 5.82
CA PHE A 242 -6.87 2.51 5.98
C PHE A 242 -6.54 3.75 6.79
N ALA A 243 -6.54 3.62 8.12
CA ALA A 243 -6.37 4.75 9.03
C ALA A 243 -7.38 5.86 8.72
N ASP A 244 -6.91 7.00 8.21
CA ASP A 244 -7.66 8.18 7.80
C ASP A 244 -8.41 8.01 6.47
N ASP A 245 -7.80 7.28 5.54
CA ASP A 245 -8.36 7.06 4.21
C ASP A 245 -9.43 5.96 4.23
N SER A 246 -10.70 6.34 4.10
CA SER A 246 -11.84 5.42 4.13
C SER A 246 -12.60 5.41 2.81
N LEU A 247 -12.86 4.22 2.27
CA LEU A 247 -13.74 4.01 1.12
C LEU A 247 -15.03 3.33 1.57
N LEU A 248 -16.18 3.88 1.18
CA LEU A 248 -17.49 3.24 1.33
C LEU A 248 -18.02 2.84 -0.03
N PHE A 249 -18.75 1.73 -0.09
CA PHE A 249 -19.35 1.15 -1.29
C PHE A 249 -20.81 0.81 -1.00
N CYS A 250 -21.72 1.24 -1.88
CA CYS A 250 -23.15 1.00 -1.75
C CYS A 250 -23.86 1.19 -3.10
N ARG A 251 -25.16 0.90 -3.16
CA ARG A 251 -25.94 1.18 -4.37
C ARG A 251 -26.16 2.68 -4.52
N ALA A 252 -26.10 3.16 -5.76
CA ALA A 252 -26.40 4.55 -6.10
C ALA A 252 -27.91 4.77 -6.09
N THR A 253 -28.48 4.83 -4.89
CA THR A 253 -29.90 5.14 -4.64
C THR A 253 -30.01 6.18 -3.56
N THR A 254 -31.08 6.98 -3.59
CA THR A 254 -31.35 8.00 -2.56
C THR A 254 -31.48 7.38 -1.17
N GLN A 255 -32.05 6.18 -1.07
CA GLN A 255 -32.25 5.45 0.19
C GLN A 255 -30.92 5.06 0.86
N GLU A 256 -30.04 4.34 0.14
CA GLU A 256 -28.73 3.96 0.69
C GLU A 256 -27.85 5.20 0.94
N CYS A 257 -27.92 6.22 0.08
CA CYS A 257 -27.20 7.48 0.29
C CYS A 257 -27.64 8.19 1.57
N GLN A 258 -28.94 8.30 1.81
CA GLN A 258 -29.49 8.92 3.01
C GLN A 258 -29.05 8.14 4.26
N LYS A 259 -29.07 6.80 4.20
CA LYS A 259 -28.60 5.97 5.32
C LYS A 259 -27.12 6.19 5.63
N VAL A 260 -26.27 6.28 4.60
CA VAL A 260 -24.85 6.58 4.78
C VAL A 260 -24.67 7.95 5.45
N LEU A 261 -25.41 8.98 5.01
CA LEU A 261 -25.38 10.31 5.62
C LEU A 261 -25.81 10.32 7.09
N GLU A 262 -26.83 9.53 7.45
CA GLU A 262 -27.30 9.39 8.83
C GLU A 262 -26.25 8.72 9.72
N ILE A 263 -25.61 7.66 9.22
CA ILE A 263 -24.53 6.96 9.94
C ILE A 263 -23.36 7.91 10.17
N LEU A 264 -22.92 8.60 9.12
CA LEU A 264 -21.81 9.55 9.21
C LEU A 264 -22.13 10.68 10.19
N SER A 265 -23.31 11.29 10.07
CA SER A 265 -23.75 12.38 10.96
C SER A 265 -23.84 11.94 12.43
N SER A 266 -24.34 10.73 12.67
CA SER A 266 -24.41 10.14 14.00
C SER A 266 -23.01 9.88 14.56
N TYR A 267 -22.11 9.33 13.75
CA TYR A 267 -20.73 9.06 14.12
C TYR A 267 -19.94 10.35 14.39
N GLU A 268 -20.11 11.39 13.57
CA GLU A 268 -19.49 12.70 13.77
C GLU A 268 -19.90 13.31 15.12
N ARG A 269 -21.19 13.23 15.45
CA ARG A 269 -21.74 13.78 16.70
C ARG A 269 -21.16 13.11 17.94
N VAL A 270 -20.97 11.79 17.92
CA VAL A 270 -20.50 11.04 19.11
C VAL A 270 -18.98 10.97 19.21
N SER A 271 -18.28 10.77 18.09
CA SER A 271 -16.82 10.60 18.08
C SER A 271 -16.03 11.92 18.07
N GLY A 272 -16.71 13.02 17.69
CA GLY A 272 -16.12 14.34 17.42
C GLY A 272 -15.33 14.42 16.11
N GLN A 273 -15.07 13.29 15.44
CA GLN A 273 -14.48 13.30 14.12
C GLN A 273 -15.41 13.99 13.14
N LYS A 274 -14.85 14.67 12.13
CA LYS A 274 -15.64 15.43 11.17
C LYS A 274 -15.14 15.19 9.77
N LEU A 275 -16.04 14.85 8.86
CA LEU A 275 -15.77 14.66 7.45
C LEU A 275 -15.31 15.96 6.80
N ASN A 276 -14.27 15.86 5.99
CA ASN A 276 -13.79 16.93 5.14
C ASN A 276 -14.52 16.88 3.79
N ARG A 277 -15.61 17.63 3.68
CA ARG A 277 -16.44 17.65 2.46
C ARG A 277 -15.68 18.10 1.21
N ASP A 278 -14.69 18.99 1.36
CA ASP A 278 -13.88 19.52 0.23
C ASP A 278 -12.92 18.49 -0.37
N LYS A 279 -12.60 17.46 0.39
CA LYS A 279 -11.73 16.35 -0.04
C LYS A 279 -12.48 15.03 -0.21
N THR A 280 -13.69 14.94 0.31
CA THR A 280 -14.55 13.79 0.09
C THR A 280 -14.87 13.73 -1.40
N SER A 281 -14.71 12.56 -2.01
CA SER A 281 -14.96 12.38 -3.44
C SER A 281 -15.92 11.22 -3.71
N LEU A 282 -16.70 11.38 -4.77
CA LEU A 282 -17.71 10.44 -5.22
C LEU A 282 -17.30 9.78 -6.53
N PHE A 283 -17.54 8.48 -6.61
CA PHE A 283 -17.38 7.69 -7.82
C PHE A 283 -18.66 6.92 -8.10
N PHE A 284 -19.16 6.99 -9.34
CA PHE A 284 -20.37 6.30 -9.78
C PHE A 284 -20.04 5.25 -10.83
N SER A 285 -20.81 4.15 -10.82
CA SER A 285 -20.81 3.17 -11.91
C SER A 285 -21.39 3.76 -13.21
N LYS A 286 -21.05 3.17 -14.36
CA LYS A 286 -21.59 3.62 -15.65
C LYS A 286 -23.10 3.45 -15.79
N SER A 287 -23.70 2.51 -15.06
CA SER A 287 -25.15 2.30 -15.06
C SER A 287 -25.94 3.31 -14.20
N THR A 288 -25.28 4.22 -13.48
CA THR A 288 -25.96 5.23 -12.66
C THR A 288 -26.42 6.40 -13.54
N SER A 289 -27.72 6.68 -13.58
CA SER A 289 -28.29 7.81 -14.35
C SER A 289 -27.77 9.17 -13.86
N ILE A 290 -27.66 10.13 -14.78
CA ILE A 290 -27.18 11.48 -14.48
C ILE A 290 -28.07 12.17 -13.44
N ASP A 291 -29.39 11.97 -13.51
CA ASP A 291 -30.33 12.52 -12.53
C ASP A 291 -30.06 11.98 -11.12
N MET A 292 -29.80 10.67 -10.99
CA MET A 292 -29.46 10.05 -9.71
C MET A 292 -28.10 10.54 -9.19
N GLN A 293 -27.11 10.73 -10.08
CA GLN A 293 -25.82 11.31 -9.69
C GLN A 293 -26.00 12.72 -9.12
N ASN A 294 -26.78 13.58 -9.79
CA ASN A 294 -27.07 14.94 -9.34
C ASN A 294 -27.81 14.98 -8.01
N GLN A 295 -28.79 14.08 -7.80
CA GLN A 295 -29.51 13.96 -6.52
C GLN A 295 -28.56 13.57 -5.37
N ILE A 296 -27.72 12.55 -5.57
CA ILE A 296 -26.76 12.08 -4.56
C ILE A 296 -25.72 13.16 -4.25
N MET A 297 -25.21 13.85 -5.27
CA MET A 297 -24.27 14.95 -5.10
C MET A 297 -24.88 16.13 -4.34
N GLY A 298 -26.13 16.49 -4.65
CA GLY A 298 -26.89 17.51 -3.93
C GLY A 298 -27.08 17.15 -2.45
N ALA A 299 -27.43 15.89 -2.16
CA ALA A 299 -27.60 15.40 -0.80
C ALA A 299 -26.28 15.41 0.01
N LEU A 300 -25.16 15.00 -0.60
CA LEU A 300 -23.85 15.00 0.05
C LEU A 300 -23.22 16.40 0.14
N GLY A 301 -23.67 17.35 -0.67
CA GLY A 301 -23.06 18.67 -0.80
C GLY A 301 -21.64 18.60 -1.33
N VAL A 302 -21.35 17.64 -2.20
CA VAL A 302 -20.03 17.38 -2.79
C VAL A 302 -20.09 17.67 -4.29
N SER A 303 -19.14 18.46 -4.78
CA SER A 303 -19.02 18.75 -6.22
C SER A 303 -18.63 17.47 -6.99
N ALA A 304 -19.30 17.22 -8.12
CA ALA A 304 -19.07 16.03 -8.96
C ALA A 304 -17.61 15.91 -9.41
N LEU A 305 -17.17 14.66 -9.52
CA LEU A 305 -16.10 14.19 -10.41
C LEU A 305 -14.79 14.99 -10.34
N ARG A 306 -14.03 14.77 -9.27
CA ARG A 306 -12.57 14.68 -9.46
C ARG A 306 -12.26 13.33 -10.07
N GLN A 307 -12.22 13.30 -11.40
CA GLN A 307 -11.77 12.13 -12.14
C GLN A 307 -10.44 11.62 -11.56
N TYR A 308 -10.44 10.36 -11.15
CA TYR A 308 -9.24 9.54 -10.94
C TYR A 308 -8.21 10.09 -9.93
N GLU A 309 -8.67 10.59 -8.78
CA GLU A 309 -7.73 10.86 -7.68
C GLU A 309 -7.01 9.59 -7.23
N ALA A 310 -5.77 9.75 -6.76
CA ALA A 310 -5.00 8.66 -6.20
C ALA A 310 -5.67 8.11 -4.92
N TYR A 311 -5.72 6.79 -4.78
CA TYR A 311 -6.04 6.12 -3.53
C TYR A 311 -4.76 5.51 -2.96
N LEU A 312 -4.43 5.84 -1.71
CA LEU A 312 -3.20 5.40 -1.03
C LEU A 312 -1.91 5.64 -1.85
N GLY A 313 -1.87 6.78 -2.55
CA GLY A 313 -0.73 7.19 -3.36
C GLY A 313 -0.58 6.49 -4.72
N LEU A 314 -1.55 5.64 -5.11
CA LEU A 314 -1.60 4.99 -6.41
C LEU A 314 -2.80 5.46 -7.21
N PRO A 315 -2.74 5.48 -8.55
CA PRO A 315 -3.89 5.83 -9.36
C PRO A 315 -5.04 4.87 -9.03
N ALA A 316 -6.19 5.41 -8.62
CA ALA A 316 -7.37 4.59 -8.29
C ALA A 316 -7.86 3.78 -9.51
N MET A 317 -7.44 4.16 -10.72
CA MET A 317 -7.72 3.44 -11.96
C MET A 317 -6.57 3.52 -12.96
N VAL A 318 -6.29 2.41 -13.63
CA VAL A 318 -5.47 2.36 -14.83
C VAL A 318 -6.40 2.29 -16.03
N GLY A 319 -6.51 3.38 -16.79
CA GLY A 319 -7.33 3.45 -18.00
C GLY A 319 -6.67 2.73 -19.19
N ARG A 320 -7.28 2.86 -20.39
CA ARG A 320 -6.68 2.35 -21.65
C ARG A 320 -5.29 2.98 -21.91
N ASN A 321 -5.10 4.24 -21.51
CA ASN A 321 -3.80 4.90 -21.56
C ASN A 321 -2.96 4.60 -20.30
N LYS A 322 -2.37 3.40 -20.25
CA LYS A 322 -1.51 2.94 -19.15
C LYS A 322 -0.30 3.87 -18.91
N ARG A 323 0.13 4.65 -19.91
CA ARG A 323 1.28 5.57 -19.80
C ARG A 323 0.94 6.76 -18.91
N ALA A 324 -0.21 7.39 -19.15
CA ALA A 324 -0.65 8.55 -18.39
C ALA A 324 -0.88 8.22 -16.90
N SER A 325 -1.40 7.02 -16.60
CA SER A 325 -1.66 6.59 -15.22
C SER A 325 -0.42 6.54 -14.32
N PHE A 326 0.77 6.34 -14.88
CA PHE A 326 2.01 6.19 -14.13
C PHE A 326 3.04 7.30 -14.37
N ASP A 327 2.69 8.36 -15.13
CA ASP A 327 3.62 9.46 -15.43
C ASP A 327 4.09 10.18 -14.15
N HIS A 328 3.23 10.22 -13.12
CA HIS A 328 3.58 10.76 -11.81
C HIS A 328 4.82 10.09 -11.18
N LEU A 329 5.08 8.79 -11.44
CA LEU A 329 6.28 8.11 -10.97
C LEU A 329 7.53 8.66 -11.65
N LYS A 330 7.49 8.82 -12.97
CA LYS A 330 8.57 9.42 -13.75
C LYS A 330 8.85 10.84 -13.28
N GLN A 331 7.81 11.64 -13.05
CA GLN A 331 7.94 13.01 -12.55
C GLN A 331 8.57 13.06 -11.14
N ARG A 332 8.20 12.15 -10.24
CA ARG A 332 8.81 12.04 -8.89
C ARG A 332 10.29 11.68 -8.97
N VAL A 333 10.65 10.72 -9.81
CA VAL A 333 12.05 10.35 -10.07
C VAL A 333 12.81 11.55 -10.61
N TRP A 334 12.30 12.17 -11.67
CA TRP A 334 12.92 13.33 -12.31
C TRP A 334 13.15 14.49 -11.34
N LYS A 335 12.14 14.86 -10.53
CA LYS A 335 12.24 15.94 -9.54
C LYS A 335 13.31 15.67 -8.48
N LYS A 336 13.48 14.41 -8.06
CA LYS A 336 14.55 14.03 -7.12
C LYS A 336 15.93 14.14 -7.76
N LEU A 337 16.08 13.65 -8.99
CA LEU A 337 17.34 13.70 -9.73
C LEU A 337 17.78 15.14 -9.99
N GLN A 338 16.88 16.01 -10.46
CA GLN A 338 17.18 17.44 -10.65
C GLN A 338 17.60 18.13 -9.36
N GLY A 339 16.93 17.83 -8.24
CA GLY A 339 17.30 18.36 -6.92
C GLY A 339 18.69 17.92 -6.44
N TRP A 340 19.24 16.84 -7.00
CA TRP A 340 20.58 16.34 -6.68
C TRP A 340 21.65 16.78 -7.68
N GLU A 341 21.29 17.12 -8.91
CA GLU A 341 22.23 17.68 -9.90
C GLU A 341 22.87 19.00 -9.43
N GLY A 342 22.17 19.75 -8.57
CA GLY A 342 22.69 20.95 -7.91
C GLY A 342 23.68 20.69 -6.76
N LYS A 343 23.81 19.44 -6.28
CA LYS A 343 24.68 19.08 -5.15
C LYS A 343 26.01 18.46 -5.65
N LEU A 344 27.13 18.80 -5.01
CA LEU A 344 28.44 18.21 -5.30
C LEU A 344 28.51 16.77 -4.77
N LEU A 345 27.99 15.82 -5.54
CA LEU A 345 27.96 14.40 -5.19
C LEU A 345 29.11 13.63 -5.85
N SER A 346 29.81 12.81 -5.06
CA SER A 346 30.73 11.79 -5.58
C SER A 346 29.96 10.69 -6.32
N GLN A 347 30.65 9.90 -7.15
CA GLN A 347 30.01 8.78 -7.83
C GLN A 347 29.46 7.73 -6.85
N ALA A 348 30.16 7.46 -5.74
CA ALA A 348 29.64 6.60 -4.68
C ALA A 348 28.37 7.19 -4.03
N GLY A 349 28.33 8.50 -3.80
CA GLY A 349 27.14 9.18 -3.27
C GLY A 349 25.93 9.10 -4.21
N ARG A 350 26.15 9.25 -5.52
CA ARG A 350 25.09 9.08 -6.53
C ARG A 350 24.53 7.65 -6.53
N GLU A 351 25.40 6.65 -6.34
CA GLU A 351 24.99 5.25 -6.30
C GLU A 351 24.07 4.97 -5.13
N VAL A 352 24.47 5.42 -3.94
CA VAL A 352 23.66 5.26 -2.73
C VAL A 352 22.29 5.91 -2.91
N LEU A 353 22.23 7.12 -3.50
CA LEU A 353 20.96 7.82 -3.73
C LEU A 353 20.08 7.12 -4.77
N ILE A 354 20.65 6.61 -5.85
CA ILE A 354 19.90 5.85 -6.85
C ILE A 354 19.30 4.60 -6.21
N LYS A 355 20.10 3.83 -5.47
CA LYS A 355 19.68 2.57 -4.85
C LYS A 355 18.67 2.77 -3.72
N ALA A 356 18.98 3.67 -2.78
CA ALA A 356 18.17 3.85 -1.59
C ALA A 356 16.89 4.68 -1.83
N VAL A 357 16.83 5.47 -2.91
CA VAL A 357 15.71 6.40 -3.14
C VAL A 357 15.06 6.18 -4.50
N ILE A 358 15.82 6.16 -5.60
CA ILE A 358 15.21 6.08 -6.93
C ILE A 358 14.63 4.69 -7.22
N GLN A 359 15.32 3.62 -6.84
CA GLN A 359 14.83 2.24 -7.01
C GLN A 359 13.65 1.93 -6.08
N GLU A 360 13.58 2.57 -4.91
CA GLU A 360 12.46 2.39 -3.97
C GLU A 360 11.16 3.06 -4.43
N ILE A 361 11.23 4.18 -5.16
CA ILE A 361 10.03 4.90 -5.65
C ILE A 361 9.06 4.00 -6.44
N PRO A 362 9.49 3.26 -7.49
CA PRO A 362 8.60 2.40 -8.25
C PRO A 362 8.23 1.10 -7.52
N THR A 363 9.03 0.65 -6.54
CA THR A 363 8.81 -0.63 -5.82
C THR A 363 7.43 -0.70 -5.18
N TYR A 364 6.97 0.41 -4.58
CA TYR A 364 5.62 0.48 -4.02
C TYR A 364 4.53 0.27 -5.08
N THR A 365 4.63 0.91 -6.24
CA THR A 365 3.65 0.71 -7.33
C THR A 365 3.77 -0.67 -7.95
N MET A 366 4.99 -1.19 -8.12
CA MET A 366 5.25 -2.52 -8.67
C MET A 366 4.70 -3.64 -7.80
N SER A 367 4.51 -3.40 -6.50
CA SER A 367 3.87 -4.36 -5.60
C SER A 367 2.40 -4.64 -5.94
N CYS A 368 1.72 -3.69 -6.58
CA CYS A 368 0.31 -3.80 -6.95
C CYS A 368 0.09 -3.89 -8.47
N PHE A 369 0.97 -3.27 -9.27
CA PHE A 369 0.77 -3.11 -10.71
C PHE A 369 2.00 -3.49 -11.52
N LYS A 370 1.77 -4.17 -12.64
CA LYS A 370 2.81 -4.35 -13.66
C LYS A 370 3.02 -3.05 -14.43
N LEU A 371 4.20 -2.43 -14.26
CA LEU A 371 4.55 -1.22 -14.98
C LEU A 371 4.80 -1.50 -16.48
N PRO A 372 4.44 -0.57 -17.39
CA PRO A 372 4.78 -0.70 -18.81
C PRO A 372 6.30 -0.68 -19.02
N THR A 373 6.83 -1.56 -19.88
CA THR A 373 8.27 -1.66 -20.17
C THR A 373 8.86 -0.31 -20.63
N MET A 374 8.09 0.46 -21.40
CA MET A 374 8.48 1.80 -21.85
C MET A 374 8.71 2.78 -20.69
N LEU A 375 7.90 2.70 -19.62
CA LEU A 375 8.10 3.54 -18.43
C LEU A 375 9.38 3.14 -17.69
N CYS A 376 9.67 1.84 -17.61
CA CYS A 376 10.92 1.35 -17.03
C CYS A 376 12.13 1.90 -17.81
N HIS A 377 12.09 1.85 -19.15
CA HIS A 377 13.14 2.45 -19.98
C HIS A 377 13.25 3.97 -19.84
N ASP A 378 12.13 4.68 -19.71
CA ASP A 378 12.12 6.13 -19.46
C ASP A 378 12.82 6.46 -18.13
N ILE A 379 12.50 5.74 -17.06
CA ILE A 379 13.13 5.89 -15.73
C ILE A 379 14.62 5.53 -15.81
N GLU A 380 14.96 4.43 -16.46
CA GLU A 380 16.33 3.99 -16.65
C GLU A 380 17.16 5.03 -17.41
N SER A 381 16.59 5.65 -18.45
CA SER A 381 17.21 6.75 -19.19
C SER A 381 17.52 7.96 -18.29
N LEU A 382 16.60 8.31 -17.38
CA LEU A 382 16.83 9.38 -16.39
C LEU A 382 17.97 9.03 -15.42
N VAL A 383 17.99 7.79 -14.92
CA VAL A 383 19.05 7.30 -14.01
C VAL A 383 20.40 7.28 -14.72
N ARG A 384 20.45 6.80 -15.97
CA ARG A 384 21.65 6.81 -16.84
C ARG A 384 22.19 8.22 -16.99
N LYS A 385 21.33 9.19 -17.32
CA LYS A 385 21.71 10.60 -17.48
C LYS A 385 22.27 11.18 -16.18
N PHE A 386 21.65 10.90 -15.04
CA PHE A 386 22.13 11.39 -13.74
C PHE A 386 23.46 10.75 -13.33
N TRP A 387 23.63 9.44 -13.55
CA TRP A 387 24.85 8.71 -13.20
C TRP A 387 26.07 9.23 -13.97
N TRP A 388 25.92 9.33 -15.29
CA TRP A 388 27.01 9.73 -16.18
C TRP A 388 27.17 11.25 -16.34
N GLY A 389 26.10 12.01 -16.14
CA GLY A 389 26.07 13.47 -16.31
C GLY A 389 26.86 14.23 -15.25
N LYS A 390 27.37 15.41 -15.59
CA LYS A 390 27.94 16.37 -14.62
C LYS A 390 27.19 17.70 -14.74
N ARG A 391 27.43 18.63 -13.81
CA ARG A 391 26.84 19.99 -13.84
C ARG A 391 27.29 20.70 -15.13
N GLY A 392 26.34 21.17 -15.94
CA GLY A 392 26.58 21.85 -17.22
C GLY A 392 26.41 20.93 -18.44
N ASP A 393 26.19 21.54 -19.62
CA ASP A 393 25.77 20.90 -20.88
C ASP A 393 26.86 20.03 -21.57
N ARG A 394 27.85 19.52 -20.82
CA ARG A 394 28.93 18.69 -21.36
C ARG A 394 28.62 17.21 -21.16
N ARG A 395 28.32 16.52 -22.27
CA ARG A 395 28.22 15.04 -22.31
C ARG A 395 29.56 14.42 -21.95
N LYS A 396 29.60 13.57 -20.92
CA LYS A 396 30.76 12.70 -20.64
C LYS A 396 30.64 11.42 -21.46
N VAL A 397 31.80 10.88 -21.84
CA VAL A 397 31.92 9.54 -22.43
C VAL A 397 31.41 8.51 -21.43
N HIS A 398 30.54 7.60 -21.90
CA HIS A 398 30.12 6.43 -21.15
C HIS A 398 31.28 5.42 -21.16
N TRP A 399 32.04 5.34 -20.07
CA TRP A 399 33.24 4.52 -19.97
C TRP A 399 32.97 3.01 -19.94
N VAL A 400 31.74 2.62 -19.59
CA VAL A 400 31.29 1.23 -19.48
C VAL A 400 29.86 1.16 -20.03
N LYS A 401 29.52 0.09 -20.76
CA LYS A 401 28.14 -0.10 -21.23
C LYS A 401 27.21 -0.21 -20.03
N TRP A 402 26.01 0.34 -20.17
CA TRP A 402 25.05 0.34 -19.07
C TRP A 402 24.65 -1.07 -18.66
N ASP A 403 24.50 -1.99 -19.62
CA ASP A 403 24.16 -3.38 -19.34
C ASP A 403 25.25 -4.08 -18.53
N ASP A 404 26.52 -3.82 -18.85
CA ASP A 404 27.68 -4.35 -18.11
C ASP A 404 27.75 -3.79 -16.68
N LEU A 405 27.37 -2.53 -16.48
CA LEU A 405 27.17 -1.97 -15.14
C LEU A 405 25.97 -2.62 -14.43
N CYS A 406 24.96 -3.07 -15.15
CA CYS A 406 23.78 -3.66 -14.53
C CYS A 406 23.98 -5.14 -14.14
N GLN A 407 25.06 -5.78 -14.60
CA GLN A 407 25.36 -7.19 -14.34
C GLN A 407 25.61 -7.48 -12.85
N HIS A 408 25.49 -8.75 -12.48
CA HIS A 408 25.62 -9.21 -11.11
C HIS A 408 27.07 -9.10 -10.62
N LYS A 409 27.27 -8.77 -9.34
CA LYS A 409 28.61 -8.58 -8.75
C LYS A 409 29.51 -9.83 -8.85
N THR A 410 28.93 -11.03 -9.01
CA THR A 410 29.67 -12.29 -9.09
C THR A 410 30.29 -12.55 -10.47
N GLN A 411 29.89 -11.82 -11.53
CA GLN A 411 30.42 -12.00 -12.89
C GLN A 411 31.50 -10.95 -13.26
N GLY A 412 32.19 -10.38 -12.27
CA GLY A 412 33.29 -9.43 -12.50
C GLY A 412 32.86 -7.97 -12.74
N ALA A 413 31.54 -7.67 -12.75
CA ALA A 413 31.05 -6.31 -12.75
C ALA A 413 31.26 -5.66 -11.37
N THR A 414 31.84 -4.46 -11.35
CA THR A 414 32.20 -3.78 -10.08
C THR A 414 30.97 -3.36 -9.27
N ARG A 415 29.77 -3.26 -9.87
CA ARG A 415 28.54 -2.75 -9.24
C ARG A 415 27.36 -3.32 -10.01
N SER A 416 26.31 -3.78 -9.31
CA SER A 416 25.06 -4.25 -9.93
C SER A 416 23.95 -3.21 -9.75
N TRP A 417 23.22 -2.92 -10.83
CA TRP A 417 22.09 -1.95 -10.89
C TRP A 417 20.76 -2.56 -11.32
N ARG A 418 20.73 -3.81 -11.81
CA ARG A 418 19.47 -4.55 -11.90
C ARG A 418 19.11 -5.05 -10.50
N GLY A 419 18.06 -4.46 -9.95
CA GLY A 419 17.37 -5.00 -8.79
C GLY A 419 16.61 -6.25 -9.17
N ASP A 420 17.29 -7.36 -9.43
CA ASP A 420 16.67 -8.67 -9.47
C ASP A 420 16.88 -9.33 -8.10
N VAL A 421 16.11 -8.83 -7.12
CA VAL A 421 15.96 -9.41 -5.78
C VAL A 421 15.57 -10.90 -5.86
N ILE A 422 14.95 -11.28 -6.99
CA ILE A 422 14.52 -12.63 -7.37
C ILE A 422 15.71 -13.48 -7.87
N ASP A 423 16.63 -12.96 -8.70
CA ASP A 423 17.81 -13.73 -9.12
C ASP A 423 18.73 -14.05 -7.92
N HIS A 424 18.76 -13.16 -6.92
CA HIS A 424 19.40 -13.40 -5.61
C HIS A 424 18.73 -14.49 -4.75
N VAL A 425 17.62 -15.08 -5.18
CA VAL A 425 17.00 -16.25 -4.53
C VAL A 425 17.70 -17.54 -4.96
N PHE A 426 18.22 -17.56 -6.19
CA PHE A 426 18.77 -18.74 -6.85
C PHE A 426 20.31 -18.78 -6.83
N THR A 427 20.97 -17.72 -6.35
CA THR A 427 22.43 -17.53 -6.43
C THR A 427 23.24 -17.47 -5.10
N PRO A 428 22.69 -17.38 -3.87
CA PRO A 428 23.52 -17.42 -2.67
C PRO A 428 23.96 -18.84 -2.26
N ALA A 429 25.17 -18.98 -1.72
CA ALA A 429 25.70 -20.22 -1.12
C ALA A 429 24.77 -20.84 -0.05
N GLU A 430 23.99 -20.02 0.67
CA GLU A 430 23.00 -20.51 1.66
C GLU A 430 21.79 -21.22 1.03
N ALA A 431 21.45 -20.89 -0.22
CA ALA A 431 20.33 -21.51 -0.92
C ALA A 431 20.71 -22.85 -1.57
N GLU A 432 22.01 -23.13 -1.71
CA GLU A 432 22.52 -24.39 -2.29
C GLU A 432 22.01 -25.61 -1.54
N VAL A 433 21.90 -25.53 -0.21
CA VAL A 433 21.36 -26.60 0.65
C VAL A 433 19.90 -26.91 0.33
N VAL A 434 19.12 -25.91 -0.11
CA VAL A 434 17.71 -26.09 -0.45
C VAL A 434 17.56 -26.60 -1.88
N TRP A 435 18.38 -26.06 -2.79
CA TRP A 435 18.39 -26.48 -4.19
C TRP A 435 18.94 -27.90 -4.37
N SER A 436 19.92 -28.32 -3.58
CA SER A 436 20.50 -29.67 -3.66
C SER A 436 19.54 -30.81 -3.29
N LEU A 437 18.42 -30.52 -2.62
CA LEU A 437 17.45 -31.53 -2.19
C LEU A 437 16.63 -32.10 -3.35
N GLU A 438 16.00 -31.24 -4.15
CA GLU A 438 15.05 -31.63 -5.21
C GLU A 438 15.31 -30.90 -6.54
N TRP A 439 16.22 -29.91 -6.54
CA TRP A 439 16.46 -28.97 -7.64
C TRP A 439 17.95 -28.83 -7.97
N SER A 440 18.73 -29.91 -7.85
CA SER A 440 20.20 -29.88 -7.97
C SER A 440 20.68 -29.30 -9.30
N TRP A 441 19.92 -29.51 -10.39
CA TRP A 441 20.18 -28.94 -11.72
C TRP A 441 20.20 -27.40 -11.76
N ILE A 442 19.61 -26.71 -10.77
CA ILE A 442 19.71 -25.24 -10.65
C ILE A 442 21.14 -24.82 -10.30
N LEU A 443 21.88 -25.67 -9.57
CA LEU A 443 23.27 -25.44 -9.20
C LEU A 443 24.19 -25.44 -10.44
N ASP A 444 23.85 -26.24 -11.45
CA ASP A 444 24.57 -26.27 -12.73
C ASP A 444 24.25 -25.07 -13.63
N MET A 445 23.20 -24.30 -13.30
CA MET A 445 22.75 -23.09 -14.00
C MET A 445 23.18 -21.79 -13.29
N GLN A 446 24.29 -21.82 -12.55
CA GLN A 446 24.80 -20.63 -11.86
C GLN A 446 25.05 -19.46 -12.84
N GLY A 447 24.35 -18.34 -12.60
CA GLY A 447 24.43 -17.14 -13.44
C GLY A 447 23.31 -17.01 -14.48
N SER A 448 22.45 -18.01 -14.63
CA SER A 448 21.21 -17.90 -15.43
C SER A 448 20.17 -17.02 -14.73
N SER A 449 19.40 -16.28 -15.53
CA SER A 449 18.27 -15.49 -15.03
C SER A 449 17.12 -16.40 -14.57
N VAL A 450 16.27 -15.93 -13.66
CA VAL A 450 15.06 -16.66 -13.23
C VAL A 450 14.20 -17.07 -14.42
N LYS A 451 14.12 -16.24 -15.47
CA LYS A 451 13.38 -16.58 -16.70
C LYS A 451 13.95 -17.82 -17.38
N GLU A 452 15.27 -17.95 -17.46
CA GLU A 452 15.94 -19.10 -18.07
C GLU A 452 15.74 -20.36 -17.22
N ILE A 453 15.86 -20.24 -15.89
CA ILE A 453 15.62 -21.35 -14.94
C ILE A 453 14.18 -21.87 -15.09
N PHE A 454 13.18 -20.98 -15.12
CA PHE A 454 11.77 -21.38 -15.29
C PHE A 454 11.46 -21.88 -16.69
N SER A 455 12.13 -21.36 -17.73
CA SER A 455 11.98 -21.86 -19.09
C SER A 455 12.55 -23.26 -19.24
N HIS A 456 13.70 -23.54 -18.62
CA HIS A 456 14.29 -24.86 -18.53
C HIS A 456 13.40 -25.83 -17.73
N ALA A 457 12.88 -25.40 -16.58
CA ALA A 457 11.94 -26.19 -15.79
C ALA A 457 10.67 -26.56 -16.60
N LEU A 458 10.15 -25.63 -17.40
CA LEU A 458 9.01 -25.88 -18.29
C LEU A 458 9.36 -26.85 -19.43
N ALA A 459 10.53 -26.69 -20.06
CA ALA A 459 10.99 -27.54 -21.15
C ALA A 459 11.22 -28.98 -20.69
N GLU A 460 11.81 -29.16 -19.50
CA GLU A 460 12.12 -30.44 -18.88
C GLU A 460 10.94 -31.02 -18.06
N ASN A 461 9.75 -30.45 -18.21
CA ASN A 461 8.52 -30.85 -17.53
C ASN A 461 8.66 -31.02 -16.00
N LYS A 462 9.46 -30.15 -15.38
CA LYS A 462 9.67 -30.10 -13.93
C LYS A 462 8.47 -29.44 -13.25
N ASP A 463 8.34 -29.64 -11.94
CA ASP A 463 7.25 -29.07 -11.15
C ASP A 463 7.47 -27.56 -10.90
N VAL A 464 7.06 -26.74 -11.86
CA VAL A 464 7.25 -25.28 -11.87
C VAL A 464 6.52 -24.59 -10.71
N GLU A 465 5.37 -25.13 -10.28
CA GLU A 465 4.64 -24.60 -9.13
C GLU A 465 5.45 -24.80 -7.86
N LEU A 466 5.95 -26.01 -7.62
CA LEU A 466 6.77 -26.30 -6.45
C LEU A 466 8.09 -25.53 -6.49
N LEU A 467 8.69 -25.37 -7.67
CA LEU A 467 9.88 -24.54 -7.87
C LEU A 467 9.61 -23.08 -7.46
N ALA A 468 8.46 -22.51 -7.84
CA ALA A 468 8.04 -21.16 -7.45
C ALA A 468 7.83 -21.03 -5.93
N PHE A 469 7.13 -21.99 -5.29
CA PHE A 469 6.94 -21.99 -3.84
C PHE A 469 8.26 -22.17 -3.07
N THR A 470 9.19 -22.97 -3.60
CA THR A 470 10.52 -23.17 -3.02
C THR A 470 11.36 -21.90 -3.11
N GLY A 471 11.37 -21.24 -4.27
CA GLY A 471 12.03 -19.94 -4.44
C GLY A 471 11.44 -18.87 -3.54
N TRP A 472 10.11 -18.82 -3.41
CA TRP A 472 9.46 -17.92 -2.46
C TRP A 472 9.88 -18.20 -1.01
N ALA A 473 10.00 -19.46 -0.59
CA ALA A 473 10.39 -19.84 0.77
C ALA A 473 11.83 -19.40 1.09
N VAL A 474 12.76 -19.59 0.16
CA VAL A 474 14.15 -19.11 0.25
C VAL A 474 14.19 -17.58 0.36
N TRP A 475 13.46 -16.88 -0.51
CA TRP A 475 13.35 -15.42 -0.49
C TRP A 475 12.80 -14.88 0.83
N ASN A 476 11.71 -15.45 1.30
CA ASN A 476 11.02 -15.04 2.52
C ASN A 476 11.92 -15.24 3.77
N ARG A 477 12.62 -16.38 3.84
CA ARG A 477 13.60 -16.64 4.91
C ARG A 477 14.71 -15.59 4.93
N ARG A 478 15.31 -15.30 3.76
CA ARG A 478 16.37 -14.29 3.63
C ARG A 478 15.91 -12.92 4.11
N ASN A 479 14.70 -12.52 3.74
CA ASN A 479 14.16 -11.24 4.16
C ASN A 479 13.92 -11.18 5.67
N ARG A 480 13.36 -12.24 6.27
CA ARG A 480 13.20 -12.32 7.73
C ARG A 480 14.52 -12.13 8.48
N LEU A 481 15.58 -12.81 8.05
CA LEU A 481 16.90 -12.63 8.66
C LEU A 481 17.44 -11.21 8.50
N ARG A 482 17.26 -10.58 7.33
CA ARG A 482 17.65 -9.17 7.12
C ARG A 482 16.90 -8.20 8.05
N PHE A 483 15.70 -8.55 8.47
CA PHE A 483 14.89 -7.76 9.41
C PHE A 483 15.08 -8.20 10.88
N ASN A 484 16.09 -9.03 11.19
CA ASN A 484 16.31 -9.61 12.53
C ASN A 484 15.08 -10.36 13.09
N GLU A 485 14.30 -10.98 12.21
CA GLU A 485 13.17 -11.83 12.56
C GLU A 485 13.57 -13.31 12.60
N ILE A 486 12.85 -14.10 13.39
CA ILE A 486 13.06 -15.56 13.47
C ILE A 486 12.66 -16.21 12.14
N ALA A 487 13.60 -16.92 11.53
CA ALA A 487 13.44 -17.55 10.23
C ALA A 487 13.52 -19.08 10.33
N CYS A 488 12.79 -19.77 9.46
CA CYS A 488 12.74 -21.23 9.40
C CYS A 488 14.13 -21.82 9.05
N PRO A 489 14.55 -22.97 9.63
CA PRO A 489 15.76 -23.69 9.21
C PRO A 489 15.74 -24.06 7.72
N LEU A 490 16.92 -24.11 7.07
CA LEU A 490 17.03 -24.35 5.62
C LEU A 490 16.44 -25.70 5.19
N ASN A 491 16.65 -26.75 5.98
CA ASN A 491 16.11 -28.10 5.73
C ASN A 491 14.57 -28.19 5.82
N GLN A 492 13.91 -27.22 6.43
CA GLN A 492 12.45 -27.17 6.56
C GLN A 492 11.76 -26.31 5.49
N LEU A 493 12.52 -25.63 4.62
CA LEU A 493 11.95 -24.77 3.57
C LEU A 493 11.24 -25.56 2.47
N LEU A 494 11.77 -26.71 2.06
CA LEU A 494 11.15 -27.53 1.02
C LEU A 494 9.86 -28.22 1.51
N PRO A 495 9.80 -28.81 2.72
CA PRO A 495 8.53 -29.24 3.31
C PRO A 495 7.48 -28.12 3.39
N LEU A 496 7.88 -26.91 3.82
CA LEU A 496 7.00 -25.74 3.90
C LEU A 496 6.47 -25.32 2.51
N ALA A 497 7.32 -25.39 1.47
CA ALA A 497 6.91 -25.11 0.10
C ALA A 497 5.89 -26.13 -0.41
N LYS A 498 6.05 -27.42 -0.09
CA LYS A 498 5.10 -28.50 -0.43
C LYS A 498 3.75 -28.30 0.27
N GLU A 499 3.76 -27.98 1.56
CA GLU A 499 2.55 -27.67 2.33
C GLU A 499 1.78 -26.49 1.74
N ARG A 500 2.46 -25.37 1.48
CA ARG A 500 1.85 -24.17 0.88
C ARG A 500 1.30 -24.42 -0.53
N LYS A 501 1.98 -25.25 -1.31
CA LYS A 501 1.48 -25.67 -2.62
C LYS A 501 0.19 -26.48 -2.48
N MET A 502 0.10 -27.39 -1.50
CA MET A 502 -1.11 -28.17 -1.24
C MET A 502 -2.25 -27.27 -0.75
N GLU A 503 -1.98 -26.33 0.16
CA GLU A 503 -2.95 -25.33 0.60
C GLU A 503 -3.47 -24.50 -0.58
N PHE A 504 -2.56 -23.97 -1.42
CA PHE A 504 -2.91 -23.24 -2.63
C PHE A 504 -3.81 -24.05 -3.57
N LYS A 505 -3.52 -25.35 -3.78
CA LYS A 505 -4.35 -26.25 -4.61
C LYS A 505 -5.71 -26.56 -4.01
N SER A 506 -5.81 -26.66 -2.69
CA SER A 506 -7.08 -26.90 -2.01
C SER A 506 -8.05 -25.71 -2.16
N LEU A 507 -7.49 -24.48 -2.22
CA LEU A 507 -8.24 -23.25 -2.43
C LEU A 507 -8.51 -22.93 -3.91
N HIS A 508 -7.73 -23.51 -4.83
CA HIS A 508 -7.83 -23.32 -6.27
C HIS A 508 -7.88 -24.68 -6.98
N PRO A 509 -9.01 -25.42 -6.92
CA PRO A 509 -9.15 -26.67 -7.64
C PRO A 509 -8.88 -26.44 -9.13
N ALA A 510 -8.20 -27.41 -9.76
CA ALA A 510 -7.66 -27.29 -11.10
C ALA A 510 -8.72 -26.78 -12.09
N THR A 511 -8.58 -25.54 -12.52
CA THR A 511 -9.28 -25.03 -13.69
C THR A 511 -8.90 -25.96 -14.84
N LEU A 512 -9.89 -26.61 -15.46
CA LEU A 512 -9.72 -27.35 -16.72
C LEU A 512 -8.74 -26.56 -17.58
N LYS A 513 -7.57 -27.17 -17.86
CA LYS A 513 -6.52 -26.54 -18.67
C LYS A 513 -7.22 -25.92 -19.87
N MET A 514 -7.26 -24.58 -19.96
CA MET A 514 -7.52 -23.93 -21.23
C MET A 514 -6.48 -24.51 -22.16
N GLN A 515 -6.92 -25.36 -23.09
CA GLN A 515 -6.07 -25.81 -24.18
C GLN A 515 -5.40 -24.55 -24.70
N HIS A 516 -4.07 -24.51 -24.66
CA HIS A 516 -3.33 -23.49 -25.36
C HIS A 516 -3.93 -23.43 -26.76
N ARG A 517 -4.61 -22.32 -27.10
CA ARG A 517 -4.89 -22.02 -28.49
C ARG A 517 -3.52 -21.96 -29.14
N ASN A 518 -3.14 -23.03 -29.81
CA ASN A 518 -2.01 -23.05 -30.70
C ASN A 518 -2.15 -21.78 -31.53
N GLN A 519 -1.11 -20.93 -31.52
CA GLN A 519 -1.07 -19.81 -32.47
C GLN A 519 -1.24 -20.43 -33.85
N THR A 520 -2.43 -20.30 -34.43
CA THR A 520 -2.73 -20.76 -35.78
C THR A 520 -1.92 -19.88 -36.73
N ARG A 521 -0.68 -20.30 -37.03
CA ARG A 521 0.03 -19.79 -38.19
C ARG A 521 -0.81 -20.14 -39.41
N TRP A 522 -1.10 -19.14 -40.22
CA TRP A 522 -1.81 -19.32 -41.47
C TRP A 522 -1.08 -20.38 -42.31
N LYS A 523 -1.83 -21.35 -42.85
CA LYS A 523 -1.36 -22.36 -43.80
C LYS A 523 -2.16 -22.23 -45.10
N PRO A 524 -1.52 -22.39 -46.27
CA PRO A 524 -2.24 -22.43 -47.54
C PRO A 524 -3.26 -23.59 -47.55
N PRO A 525 -4.36 -23.44 -48.30
CA PRO A 525 -5.32 -24.52 -48.52
C PRO A 525 -4.73 -25.63 -49.41
N ASP A 526 -5.38 -26.79 -49.44
CA ASP A 526 -5.02 -27.89 -50.34
C ASP A 526 -5.22 -27.49 -51.82
N ARG A 527 -4.56 -28.21 -52.74
CA ARG A 527 -4.72 -27.98 -54.19
C ARG A 527 -6.22 -28.11 -54.53
N ASP A 528 -6.72 -27.15 -55.32
CA ASP A 528 -8.13 -26.94 -55.70
C ASP A 528 -9.04 -26.20 -54.70
N PHE A 529 -8.51 -25.76 -53.56
CA PHE A 529 -9.24 -24.93 -52.61
C PHE A 529 -8.68 -23.50 -52.52
N TYR A 530 -9.59 -22.55 -52.32
CA TYR A 530 -9.24 -21.17 -51.96
C TYR A 530 -9.52 -20.93 -50.48
N LYS A 531 -8.63 -20.19 -49.83
CA LYS A 531 -8.77 -19.82 -48.42
C LYS A 531 -9.13 -18.35 -48.31
N VAL A 532 -10.29 -18.09 -47.72
CA VAL A 532 -10.79 -16.74 -47.45
C VAL A 532 -10.44 -16.37 -46.01
N ASN A 533 -9.74 -15.26 -45.82
CA ASN A 533 -9.49 -14.64 -44.53
C ASN A 533 -10.23 -13.32 -44.49
N TYR A 534 -10.94 -13.06 -43.39
CA TYR A 534 -11.68 -11.81 -43.21
C TYR A 534 -11.42 -11.24 -41.83
N ASP A 535 -11.47 -9.91 -41.72
CA ASP A 535 -11.41 -9.17 -40.46
C ASP A 535 -12.31 -7.93 -40.54
N GLY A 536 -12.88 -7.53 -39.41
CA GLY A 536 -13.86 -6.45 -39.36
C GLY A 536 -13.51 -5.41 -38.31
N ALA A 537 -13.72 -4.13 -38.64
CA ALA A 537 -13.52 -3.02 -37.71
C ALA A 537 -14.78 -2.17 -37.61
N VAL A 538 -15.16 -1.79 -36.39
CA VAL A 538 -16.29 -0.89 -36.12
C VAL A 538 -15.74 0.46 -35.65
N PHE A 539 -16.16 1.53 -36.31
CA PHE A 539 -15.73 2.90 -36.05
C PHE A 539 -16.86 3.64 -35.31
N GLU A 540 -16.92 3.48 -33.99
CA GLU A 540 -17.99 4.01 -33.12
C GLU A 540 -18.24 5.51 -33.28
N GLN A 541 -17.21 6.32 -33.55
CA GLN A 541 -17.35 7.77 -33.72
C GLN A 541 -18.05 8.17 -35.03
N GLN A 542 -18.07 7.28 -36.02
CA GLN A 542 -18.62 7.57 -37.37
C GLN A 542 -19.85 6.71 -37.69
N GLY A 543 -20.25 5.80 -36.80
CA GLY A 543 -21.38 4.90 -37.00
C GLY A 543 -21.21 3.93 -38.18
N ARG A 544 -19.96 3.59 -38.54
CA ARG A 544 -19.64 2.74 -39.70
C ARG A 544 -18.90 1.47 -39.27
N ALA A 545 -19.03 0.42 -40.08
CA ALA A 545 -18.21 -0.78 -39.99
C ALA A 545 -17.53 -1.04 -41.33
N GLY A 546 -16.28 -1.50 -41.30
CA GLY A 546 -15.53 -1.94 -42.47
C GLY A 546 -15.20 -3.43 -42.35
N LEU A 547 -15.13 -4.12 -43.50
CA LEU A 547 -14.83 -5.54 -43.58
C LEU A 547 -13.74 -5.76 -44.64
N GLY A 548 -12.57 -6.18 -44.18
CA GLY A 548 -11.49 -6.64 -45.06
C GLY A 548 -11.62 -8.12 -45.33
N VAL A 549 -11.56 -8.53 -46.60
CA VAL A 549 -11.54 -9.93 -47.04
C VAL A 549 -10.37 -10.15 -48.00
N ILE A 550 -9.61 -11.22 -47.82
CA ILE A 550 -8.54 -11.64 -48.73
C ILE A 550 -8.69 -13.12 -49.07
N ILE A 551 -8.64 -13.45 -50.35
CA ILE A 551 -8.77 -14.82 -50.86
C ILE A 551 -7.42 -15.26 -51.42
N ARG A 552 -6.93 -16.43 -51.02
CA ARG A 552 -5.64 -16.98 -51.47
C ARG A 552 -5.77 -18.40 -52.00
N ASN A 553 -4.95 -18.75 -53.00
CA ASN A 553 -4.86 -20.11 -53.53
C ASN A 553 -3.92 -21.01 -52.68
N SER A 554 -3.75 -22.26 -53.09
CA SER A 554 -2.87 -23.25 -52.45
C SER A 554 -1.37 -22.89 -52.48
N ASN A 555 -0.95 -21.97 -53.36
CA ASN A 555 0.42 -21.42 -53.39
C ASN A 555 0.57 -20.20 -52.46
N GLY A 556 -0.52 -19.74 -51.86
CA GLY A 556 -0.56 -18.56 -50.99
C GLY A 556 -0.61 -17.21 -51.71
N GLU A 557 -0.81 -17.23 -53.02
CA GLU A 557 -0.98 -16.05 -53.85
C GLU A 557 -2.37 -15.45 -53.63
N VAL A 558 -2.47 -14.12 -53.66
CA VAL A 558 -3.72 -13.40 -53.46
C VAL A 558 -4.50 -13.39 -54.76
N MET A 559 -5.69 -13.97 -54.73
CA MET A 559 -6.59 -14.07 -55.89
C MET A 559 -7.57 -12.91 -55.94
N ALA A 560 -8.02 -12.44 -54.78
CA ALA A 560 -8.91 -11.30 -54.64
C ALA A 560 -8.77 -10.67 -53.25
N SER A 561 -9.02 -9.37 -53.16
CA SER A 561 -9.11 -8.64 -51.90
C SER A 561 -10.22 -7.59 -51.97
N MET A 562 -10.92 -7.41 -50.85
CA MET A 562 -11.97 -6.41 -50.65
C MET A 562 -11.72 -5.72 -49.31
N CYS A 563 -11.92 -4.41 -49.22
CA CYS A 563 -11.76 -3.62 -47.99
C CYS A 563 -12.97 -2.72 -47.77
#